data_AF-A0A0T6LRX0-F1
#
_entry.id   AF-A0A0T6LRX0-F1
#
_cell.length_a   1.000
_cell.length_b   1.000
_cell.length_c   1.000
_cell.angle_alpha   90.00
_cell.angle_beta   90.00
_cell.angle_gamma   90.00
#
_symmetry.space_group_name_H-M   'P 1'
#
loop_
_entity.id
_entity.type
_entity.pdbx_description
1 polymer ?
#
loop_
_entity_poly.entity_id
_entity_poly.type
_entity_poly.pdbx_seq_one_letter_code
_entity_poly.pdbx_strand_id
1 'polypeptide(L)'
;MATLLRGEVRVMLQPAGHAQYRGAYCPPGVPFKEVRRGPLDGNRDYAVRPDADGEVPKVMTFEGGRFAYEYDGRDEQGRAVYRYAPRLSPAHVEVMNGVAEVYAEAALKKAKGR
;
A
#
# COMPACT_ATOMS: atom_id res chain seq x y z
N MET A 1 -1.85 17.29 -12.10
CA MET A 1 -3.11 16.68 -12.59
C MET A 1 -2.72 15.71 -13.68
N ALA A 2 -2.74 14.40 -13.41
CA ALA A 2 -2.64 13.40 -14.47
C ALA A 2 -3.79 13.54 -15.47
N THR A 3 -3.46 13.75 -16.73
CA THR A 3 -4.40 13.67 -17.86
C THR A 3 -4.67 12.20 -18.11
N LEU A 4 -5.89 11.75 -17.81
CA LEU A 4 -6.30 10.37 -18.13
C LEU A 4 -6.36 10.22 -19.65
N LEU A 5 -5.85 9.11 -20.17
CA LEU A 5 -6.09 8.73 -21.54
C LEU A 5 -7.54 8.25 -21.69
N ARG A 6 -8.06 8.29 -22.93
CA ARG A 6 -9.43 7.88 -23.23
C ARG A 6 -9.64 6.42 -22.80
N GLY A 7 -10.55 6.21 -21.86
CA GLY A 7 -10.90 4.88 -21.33
C GLY A 7 -10.16 4.47 -20.06
N GLU A 8 -9.31 5.32 -19.48
CA GLU A 8 -8.68 5.06 -18.20
C GLU A 8 -9.52 5.56 -17.01
N VAL A 9 -9.41 4.85 -15.89
CA VAL A 9 -10.02 5.19 -14.61
C VAL A 9 -8.92 5.59 -13.63
N ARG A 10 -9.14 6.68 -12.87
CA ARG A 10 -8.23 7.09 -11.80
C ARG A 10 -8.14 6.02 -10.72
N VAL A 11 -6.93 5.82 -10.24
CA VAL A 11 -6.63 4.89 -9.14
C VAL A 11 -6.31 5.68 -7.88
N MET A 12 -6.86 5.23 -6.76
CA MET A 12 -6.50 5.69 -5.43
C MET A 12 -5.87 4.54 -4.64
N LEU A 13 -4.59 4.68 -4.31
CA LEU A 13 -3.91 3.74 -3.43
C LEU A 13 -4.17 4.11 -1.96
N GLN A 14 -4.61 3.13 -1.18
CA GLN A 14 -4.92 3.29 0.23
C GLN A 14 -4.16 2.27 1.10
N PRO A 15 -3.97 2.58 2.39
CA PRO A 15 -3.44 1.62 3.35
C PRO A 15 -4.27 0.33 3.37
N ALA A 16 -3.58 -0.76 3.74
CA ALA A 16 -4.18 -2.07 3.92
C ALA A 16 -5.40 -2.00 4.86
N GLY A 17 -6.49 -2.63 4.42
CA GLY A 17 -7.67 -2.87 5.26
C GLY A 17 -7.41 -4.04 6.21
N HIS A 18 -8.32 -4.24 7.16
CA HIS A 18 -8.17 -5.28 8.19
C HIS A 18 -7.99 -6.69 7.61
N ALA A 19 -8.67 -6.99 6.50
CA ALA A 19 -8.54 -8.27 5.81
C ALA A 19 -7.15 -8.42 5.16
N GLN A 20 -6.65 -7.37 4.53
CA GLN A 20 -5.42 -7.40 3.73
C GLN A 20 -4.14 -7.53 4.57
N TYR A 21 -4.10 -6.94 5.78
CA TYR A 21 -2.93 -7.09 6.67
C TYR A 21 -3.04 -8.26 7.66
N ARG A 22 -4.16 -9.00 7.70
CA ARG A 22 -4.30 -10.14 8.61
C ARG A 22 -3.27 -11.22 8.27
N GLY A 23 -2.36 -11.49 9.22
CA GLY A 23 -1.24 -12.42 9.02
C GLY A 23 -0.07 -11.83 8.22
N ALA A 24 -0.07 -10.51 7.97
CA ALA A 24 1.12 -9.82 7.49
C ALA A 24 2.21 -9.83 8.55
N TYR A 25 3.46 -9.83 8.09
CA TYR A 25 4.61 -9.74 8.98
C TYR A 25 4.62 -8.39 9.72
N CYS A 26 4.64 -8.44 11.04
CA CYS A 26 4.78 -7.27 11.90
C CYS A 26 5.94 -7.52 12.87
N PRO A 27 7.08 -6.82 12.73
CA PRO A 27 8.20 -6.98 13.63
C PRO A 27 7.87 -6.43 15.03
N PRO A 28 8.50 -6.98 16.10
CA PRO A 28 8.31 -6.47 17.46
C PRO A 28 8.67 -4.99 17.58
N GLY A 29 7.90 -4.25 18.39
CA GLY A 29 8.15 -2.83 18.66
C GLY A 29 7.65 -1.87 17.58
N VAL A 30 7.21 -2.37 16.42
CA VAL A 30 6.59 -1.55 15.37
C VAL A 30 5.07 -1.43 15.60
N PRO A 31 4.49 -0.21 15.60
CA PRO A 31 3.05 -0.04 15.69
C PRO A 31 2.31 -0.63 14.49
N PHE A 32 1.19 -1.32 14.73
CA PHE A 32 0.36 -1.92 13.67
C PHE A 32 -0.10 -0.96 12.57
N LYS A 33 -0.22 0.33 12.87
CA LYS A 33 -0.54 1.37 11.86
C LYS A 33 0.51 1.46 10.75
N GLU A 34 1.77 1.12 11.03
CA GLU A 34 2.86 1.14 10.04
C GLU A 34 2.79 -0.06 9.10
N VAL A 35 2.38 -1.23 9.60
CA VAL A 35 2.18 -2.46 8.81
C VAL A 35 1.15 -2.27 7.70
N ARG A 36 0.18 -1.38 7.95
CA ARG A 36 -0.88 -1.07 7.00
C ARG A 36 -0.41 -0.16 5.87
N ARG A 37 0.69 0.57 6.05
CA ARG A 37 1.12 1.60 5.11
C ARG A 37 1.90 0.97 3.97
N GLY A 38 1.34 1.07 2.77
CA GLY A 38 2.07 0.87 1.53
C GLY A 38 2.95 2.07 1.22
N PRO A 39 4.11 1.88 0.58
CA PRO A 39 5.03 2.98 0.25
C PRO A 39 4.45 3.95 -0.80
N LEU A 40 3.38 3.57 -1.49
CA LEU A 40 2.73 4.36 -2.53
C LEU A 40 1.34 4.87 -2.10
N ASP A 41 0.97 4.65 -0.84
CA ASP A 41 -0.30 5.11 -0.28
C ASP A 41 -0.48 6.61 -0.46
N GLY A 42 -1.67 7.03 -0.94
CA GLY A 42 -2.00 8.44 -1.11
C GLY A 42 -1.24 9.15 -2.25
N ASN A 43 -0.40 8.45 -3.00
CA ASN A 43 0.21 8.98 -4.22
C ASN A 43 -0.85 9.07 -5.34
N ARG A 44 -0.91 10.22 -6.02
CA ARG A 44 -2.16 10.73 -6.63
C ARG A 44 -2.30 10.55 -8.14
N ASP A 45 -1.29 10.03 -8.82
CA ASP A 45 -1.24 10.04 -10.29
C ASP A 45 -1.22 8.64 -10.91
N TYR A 46 -2.03 7.71 -10.40
CA TYR A 46 -2.23 6.40 -11.02
C TYR A 46 -3.52 6.33 -11.81
N ALA A 47 -3.48 5.55 -12.88
CA ALA A 47 -4.63 5.22 -13.69
C ALA A 47 -4.58 3.75 -14.08
N VAL A 48 -5.74 3.16 -14.30
CA VAL A 48 -5.87 1.79 -14.78
C VAL A 48 -6.88 1.75 -15.91
N ARG A 49 -6.59 0.94 -16.92
CA ARG A 49 -7.52 0.71 -18.03
C ARG A 49 -8.41 -0.49 -17.69
N PRO A 50 -9.74 -0.32 -17.63
CA PRO A 50 -10.65 -1.44 -17.54
C PRO A 50 -10.58 -2.32 -18.79
N ASP A 51 -10.97 -3.58 -18.65
CA ASP A 51 -11.11 -4.50 -19.77
C ASP A 51 -12.38 -4.23 -20.60
N ALA A 52 -12.70 -5.14 -21.53
CA ALA A 52 -13.86 -5.03 -22.40
C ALA A 52 -15.20 -5.06 -21.64
N ASP A 53 -15.22 -5.68 -20.46
CA ASP A 53 -16.41 -5.80 -19.60
C ASP A 53 -16.50 -4.63 -18.60
N GLY A 54 -15.49 -3.72 -18.60
CA GLY A 54 -15.42 -2.58 -17.69
C GLY A 54 -14.84 -2.92 -16.31
N GLU A 55 -14.32 -4.14 -16.15
CA GLU A 55 -13.67 -4.61 -14.94
C GLU A 55 -12.22 -4.12 -14.89
N VAL A 56 -11.73 -3.84 -13.69
CA VAL A 56 -10.34 -3.43 -13.47
C VAL A 56 -9.52 -4.61 -12.92
N PRO A 57 -8.19 -4.64 -13.14
CA PRO A 57 -7.33 -5.67 -12.57
C PRO A 57 -7.56 -5.82 -11.07
N LYS A 58 -7.77 -7.05 -10.59
CA LYS A 58 -7.99 -7.32 -9.16
C LYS A 58 -6.76 -7.03 -8.31
N VAL A 59 -5.57 -7.09 -8.91
CA VAL A 59 -4.29 -6.79 -8.27
C VAL A 59 -3.49 -5.88 -9.18
N MET A 60 -2.94 -4.81 -8.61
CA MET A 60 -1.96 -3.96 -9.25
C MET A 60 -0.60 -4.15 -8.57
N THR A 61 0.45 -4.26 -9.38
CA THR A 61 1.81 -4.37 -8.89
C THR A 61 2.66 -3.20 -9.34
N PHE A 62 3.54 -2.74 -8.46
CA PHE A 62 4.46 -1.63 -8.70
C PHE A 62 5.91 -2.06 -8.45
N GLU A 63 6.86 -1.25 -8.91
CA GLU A 63 8.30 -1.47 -8.71
C GLU A 63 8.73 -2.88 -9.13
N GLY A 64 8.31 -3.31 -10.33
CA GLY A 64 8.63 -4.64 -10.87
C GLY A 64 8.00 -5.81 -10.12
N GLY A 65 6.89 -5.61 -9.40
CA GLY A 65 6.22 -6.68 -8.64
C GLY A 65 6.49 -6.66 -7.13
N ARG A 66 7.30 -5.72 -6.65
CA ARG A 66 7.71 -5.65 -5.23
C ARG A 66 6.57 -5.23 -4.30
N PHE A 67 5.64 -4.42 -4.79
CA PHE A 67 4.48 -3.92 -4.04
C PHE A 67 3.20 -4.26 -4.77
N ALA A 68 2.30 -4.95 -4.06
CA ALA A 68 0.99 -5.33 -4.56
C ALA A 68 -0.10 -4.56 -3.84
N TYR A 69 -1.12 -4.15 -4.59
CA TYR A 69 -2.34 -3.56 -4.08
C TYR A 69 -3.55 -4.30 -4.66
N GLU A 70 -4.52 -4.60 -3.82
CA GLU A 70 -5.74 -5.32 -4.19
C GLU A 70 -6.89 -4.35 -4.40
N TYR A 71 -7.66 -4.58 -5.46
CA TYR A 71 -8.86 -3.80 -5.74
C TYR A 71 -9.88 -3.96 -4.62
N ASP A 72 -10.35 -2.83 -4.08
CA ASP A 72 -11.29 -2.74 -2.95
C ASP A 72 -12.63 -2.10 -3.37
N GLY A 73 -12.82 -1.87 -4.67
CA GLY A 73 -14.02 -1.24 -5.21
C GLY A 73 -13.77 0.15 -5.77
N ARG A 74 -14.84 0.93 -5.91
CA ARG A 74 -14.79 2.32 -6.39
C ARG A 74 -15.24 3.27 -5.31
N ASP A 75 -14.68 4.47 -5.30
CA ASP A 75 -15.17 5.54 -4.45
C ASP A 75 -16.34 6.31 -5.07
N GLU A 76 -16.88 7.29 -4.33
CA GLU A 76 -18.01 8.13 -4.75
C GLU A 76 -17.71 8.95 -6.03
N GLN A 77 -16.44 9.13 -6.38
CA GLN A 77 -15.99 9.84 -7.57
C GLN A 77 -15.72 8.87 -8.74
N GLY A 78 -16.02 7.59 -8.57
CA GLY A 78 -15.81 6.53 -9.56
C GLY A 78 -14.35 6.09 -9.72
N ARG A 79 -13.45 6.52 -8.84
CA ARG A 79 -12.03 6.13 -8.85
C ARG A 79 -11.90 4.69 -8.34
N ALA A 80 -11.07 3.90 -8.98
CA ALA A 80 -10.75 2.55 -8.52
C ALA A 80 -9.86 2.62 -7.27
N VAL A 81 -10.34 2.08 -6.16
CA VAL A 81 -9.62 2.04 -4.89
C VAL A 81 -8.84 0.74 -4.82
N TYR A 82 -7.55 0.85 -4.53
CA TYR A 82 -6.66 -0.27 -4.36
C TYR A 82 -6.00 -0.18 -2.98
N ARG A 83 -6.15 -1.22 -2.17
CA ARG A 83 -5.56 -1.29 -0.83
C ARG A 83 -4.24 -2.04 -0.86
N TYR A 84 -3.25 -1.55 -0.12
CA TYR A 84 -1.98 -2.25 0.00
C TYR A 84 -2.19 -3.69 0.48
N ALA A 85 -1.51 -4.63 -0.16
CA ALA A 85 -1.59 -6.06 0.11
C ALA A 85 -0.22 -6.57 0.61
N PRO A 86 0.07 -6.44 1.92
CA PRO A 86 1.33 -6.88 2.53
C PRO A 86 1.74 -8.31 2.18
N ARG A 87 0.78 -9.24 2.17
CA ARG A 87 1.03 -10.67 1.93
C ARG A 87 1.42 -10.99 0.49
N LEU A 88 1.00 -10.14 -0.44
CA LEU A 88 1.30 -10.26 -1.86
C LEU A 88 2.52 -9.43 -2.27
N SER A 89 3.10 -8.68 -1.34
CA SER A 89 4.22 -7.77 -1.58
C SER A 89 5.53 -8.42 -1.10
N PRO A 90 6.38 -8.95 -1.99
CA PRO A 90 7.64 -9.60 -1.57
C PRO A 90 8.55 -8.69 -0.75
N ALA A 91 8.53 -7.39 -1.04
CA ALA A 91 9.34 -6.40 -0.33
C ALA A 91 8.77 -6.01 1.05
N HIS A 92 7.59 -6.49 1.45
CA HIS A 92 6.95 -6.06 2.69
C HIS A 92 7.81 -6.34 3.93
N VAL A 93 8.41 -7.54 4.00
CA VAL A 93 9.27 -7.95 5.12
C VAL A 93 10.50 -7.05 5.23
N GLU A 94 11.16 -6.78 4.10
CA GLU A 94 12.33 -5.92 4.03
C GLU A 94 12.00 -4.50 4.51
N VAL A 95 10.90 -3.93 4.03
CA VAL A 95 10.43 -2.60 4.44
C VAL A 95 10.12 -2.56 5.94
N MET A 96 9.42 -3.57 6.46
CA MET A 96 9.07 -3.61 7.89
C MET A 96 10.28 -3.77 8.80
N ASN A 97 11.30 -4.51 8.37
CA ASN A 97 12.56 -4.59 9.12
C ASN A 97 13.26 -3.22 9.19
N GLY A 98 13.33 -2.48 8.09
CA GLY A 98 13.87 -1.11 8.10
C GLY A 98 13.07 -0.16 9.01
N VAL A 99 11.74 -0.27 9.01
CA VAL A 99 10.88 0.47 9.96
C VAL A 99 11.21 0.09 11.40
N ALA A 100 11.41 -1.20 11.69
CA ALA A 100 11.76 -1.67 13.03
C ALA A 100 13.08 -1.08 13.53
N GLU A 101 14.09 -1.00 12.67
CA GLU A 101 15.38 -0.38 12.98
C GLU A 101 15.21 1.09 13.38
N VAL A 102 14.45 1.88 12.60
CA VAL A 102 14.18 3.29 12.90
C VAL A 102 13.48 3.45 14.25
N TYR A 103 12.50 2.61 14.55
CA TYR A 103 11.79 2.64 15.83
C TYR A 103 12.68 2.22 17.01
N ALA A 104 13.56 1.22 16.81
CA ALA A 104 14.53 0.79 17.81
C ALA A 104 15.55 1.90 18.12
N GLU A 105 16.10 2.56 17.09
CA GLU A 105 17.00 3.70 17.26
C GLU A 105 16.33 4.85 18.01
N ALA A 106 15.08 5.18 17.66
CA ALA A 106 14.33 6.23 18.33
C ALA A 106 14.09 5.89 19.82
N ALA A 107 13.79 4.64 20.12
CA ALA A 107 13.63 4.16 21.51
C ALA A 107 14.95 4.27 22.29
N LEU A 108 16.08 3.88 21.69
CA LEU A 108 17.41 4.00 22.30
C LEU A 108 17.81 5.45 22.56
N LYS A 109 17.57 6.36 21.61
CA LYS A 109 17.83 7.79 21.78
C LYS A 109 16.99 8.38 22.91
N LYS A 110 15.72 8.00 23.00
CA LYS A 110 14.82 8.41 24.10
C LYS A 110 15.29 7.89 25.47
N ALA A 111 15.87 6.69 25.51
CA ALA A 111 16.40 6.11 26.74
C ALA A 111 17.71 6.79 27.21
N LYS A 112 18.56 7.23 26.28
CA LYS A 112 19.84 7.93 26.59
C LYS A 112 19.68 9.42 26.90
N GLY A 113 18.60 10.05 26.46
CA GLY A 113 18.27 11.44 26.76
C GLY A 113 17.50 11.63 28.08
N ARG A 114 17.38 10.58 28.88
CA ARG A 114 16.83 10.55 30.23
C ARG A 114 17.94 10.27 31.22
#